data_AF-B8D029-F1
#
_entry.id   AF-B8D029-F1
#
_cell.length_a   1.000
_cell.length_b   1.000
_cell.length_c   1.000
_cell.angle_alpha   90.00
_cell.angle_beta   90.00
_cell.angle_gamma   90.00
#
_symmetry.space_group_name_H-M   'P 1'
#
loop_
_entity.id
_entity.type
_entity.pdbx_description
1 polymer ?
#
loop_
_entity_poly.entity_id
_entity_poly.type
_entity_poly.pdbx_seq_one_letter_code
_entity_poly.pdbx_strand_id
1 'polypeptide(L)'
;MNCSQCGKTAINQVEGQPLCVDCYLKLQQAIQMQNNRYLEEMNYLSDMMEATLGVYGVLPKYKINQPNQYINTGKISFNNINVDRSVIGAINPGEVKKIDVAMEQIKKSGNDELVAALKDFTEKIIESNELKQEEKNELLEQVSFIASQTALPKEKQKKSIVKPIMNNIKEIVSTIGTLYNLWEKVKPFLDNIFS
;
A
#
# COMPACT_ATOMS: atom_id res chain seq x y z
N MET A 1 25.75 -14.85 12.77
CA MET A 1 26.32 -13.69 12.03
C MET A 1 25.15 -12.81 11.62
N ASN A 2 25.15 -11.53 12.00
CA ASN A 2 24.00 -10.64 11.78
C ASN A 2 24.27 -9.73 10.57
N CYS A 3 23.21 -9.35 9.88
CA CYS A 3 23.28 -8.46 8.73
C CYS A 3 23.72 -7.05 9.16
N SER A 4 24.73 -6.49 8.51
CA SER A 4 25.29 -5.18 8.83
C SER A 4 24.32 -4.02 8.57
N GLN A 5 23.23 -4.24 7.82
CA GLN A 5 22.28 -3.21 7.42
C GLN A 5 20.98 -3.21 8.25
N CYS A 6 20.51 -4.38 8.70
CA CYS A 6 19.20 -4.50 9.34
C CYS A 6 19.16 -5.40 10.58
N GLY A 7 20.30 -5.98 10.99
CA GLY A 7 20.39 -6.82 12.19
C GLY A 7 19.77 -8.22 12.08
N LYS A 8 19.02 -8.55 11.01
CA LYS A 8 18.51 -9.91 10.74
C LYS A 8 19.64 -10.92 10.52
N THR A 9 19.35 -12.21 10.62
CA THR A 9 20.32 -13.28 10.30
C THR A 9 20.90 -13.12 8.90
N ALA A 10 22.23 -13.04 8.81
CA ALA A 10 22.93 -12.97 7.53
C ALA A 10 23.09 -14.37 6.93
N ILE A 11 22.97 -14.44 5.60
CA ILE A 11 23.19 -15.67 4.83
C ILE A 11 24.22 -15.50 3.71
N ASN A 12 24.50 -14.25 3.32
CA ASN A 12 25.46 -13.91 2.27
C ASN A 12 26.47 -12.88 2.79
N GLN A 13 27.61 -12.77 2.11
CA GLN A 13 28.63 -11.78 2.40
C GLN A 13 29.07 -11.11 1.09
N VAL A 14 29.03 -9.78 1.05
CA VAL A 14 29.43 -8.99 -0.13
C VAL A 14 30.48 -7.98 0.33
N GLU A 15 31.66 -7.99 -0.30
CA GLU A 15 32.79 -7.11 0.07
C GLU A 15 33.11 -7.14 1.59
N GLY A 16 33.02 -8.32 2.20
CA GLY A 16 33.25 -8.49 3.64
C GLY A 16 32.06 -8.12 4.52
N GLN A 17 31.00 -7.51 3.99
CA GLN A 17 29.80 -7.12 4.75
C GLN A 17 28.75 -8.25 4.76
N PRO A 18 28.32 -8.74 5.94
CA PRO A 18 27.28 -9.77 6.02
C PRO A 18 25.90 -9.19 5.71
N LEU A 19 25.16 -9.81 4.78
CA LEU A 19 23.83 -9.41 4.34
C LEU A 19 22.80 -10.53 4.56
N CYS A 20 21.60 -10.14 5.00
CA CYS A 20 20.43 -11.02 4.98
C CYS A 20 19.89 -11.16 3.55
N VAL A 21 18.97 -12.11 3.34
CA VAL A 21 18.30 -12.33 2.05
C VAL A 21 17.73 -11.03 1.47
N ASP A 22 16.98 -10.27 2.26
CA ASP A 22 16.28 -9.07 1.79
C ASP A 22 17.25 -7.97 1.37
N CYS A 23 18.28 -7.70 2.18
CA CYS A 23 19.28 -6.68 1.88
C CYS A 23 20.14 -7.07 0.67
N TYR A 24 20.46 -8.36 0.53
CA TYR A 24 21.17 -8.88 -0.63
C TYR A 24 20.32 -8.75 -1.91
N LEU A 25 19.02 -9.08 -1.85
CA LEU A 25 18.10 -8.94 -2.97
C LEU A 25 18.00 -7.48 -3.44
N LYS A 26 17.87 -6.53 -2.51
CA LYS A 26 17.83 -5.10 -2.84
C LYS A 26 19.12 -4.62 -3.50
N LEU A 27 20.27 -5.11 -3.04
CA LEU A 27 21.56 -4.81 -3.66
C LEU A 27 21.62 -5.34 -5.10
N GLN A 28 21.19 -6.59 -5.33
CA GLN A 28 21.15 -7.17 -6.68
C GLN A 28 20.21 -6.40 -7.61
N GLN A 29 19.07 -5.94 -7.10
CA GLN A 29 18.14 -5.08 -7.85
C GLN A 29 18.79 -3.76 -8.25
N ALA A 30 19.50 -3.09 -7.33
CA ALA A 30 20.20 -1.84 -7.62
C ALA A 30 21.29 -2.03 -8.70
N ILE A 31 22.07 -3.11 -8.62
CA ILE A 31 23.08 -3.45 -9.62
C ILE A 31 22.43 -3.71 -10.99
N GLN A 32 21.31 -4.45 -11.01
CA GLN A 32 20.60 -4.72 -12.25
C GLN A 32 20.06 -3.44 -12.89
N MET A 33 19.52 -2.50 -12.11
CA MET A 33 19.08 -1.20 -12.61
C MET A 33 20.23 -0.41 -13.25
N GLN A 34 21.42 -0.43 -12.62
CA GLN A 34 22.61 0.21 -13.15
C GLN A 34 23.05 -0.43 -14.47
N ASN A 35 23.09 -1.76 -14.54
CA ASN A 35 23.44 -2.49 -15.76
C ASN A 35 22.47 -2.20 -16.90
N ASN A 36 21.17 -2.16 -16.61
CA ASN A 36 20.15 -1.82 -17.62
C ASN A 36 20.38 -0.42 -18.19
N ARG A 37 20.75 0.56 -17.36
CA ARG A 37 21.07 1.92 -17.83
C ARG A 37 22.26 1.94 -18.79
N TYR A 38 23.29 1.13 -18.54
CA TYR A 38 24.41 0.99 -19.47
C TYR A 38 23.99 0.36 -20.80
N LEU A 39 23.10 -0.63 -20.77
CA LEU A 39 22.57 -1.21 -22.01
C LEU A 39 21.73 -0.21 -22.81
N GLU A 40 20.97 0.66 -22.13
CA GLU A 40 20.20 1.74 -22.77
C GLU A 40 21.12 2.71 -23.48
N GLU A 41 22.21 3.10 -22.81
CA GLU A 41 23.24 3.97 -23.38
C GLU A 41 23.93 3.33 -24.59
N MET A 42 24.26 2.04 -24.53
CA MET A 42 24.84 1.32 -25.66
C MET A 42 23.89 1.27 -26.87
N ASN A 43 22.60 1.04 -26.64
CA ASN A 43 21.61 1.08 -27.70
C ASN A 43 21.50 2.48 -28.32
N TYR A 44 21.51 3.52 -27.49
CA TYR A 44 21.50 4.92 -27.95
C TYR A 44 22.73 5.26 -28.80
N LEU A 45 23.93 4.85 -28.37
CA LEU A 45 25.17 5.06 -29.13
C LEU A 45 25.16 4.30 -30.46
N SER A 46 24.61 3.08 -30.47
CA SER A 46 24.43 2.30 -31.70
C SER A 46 23.49 3.03 -32.66
N ASP A 47 22.38 3.58 -32.16
CA ASP A 47 21.44 4.38 -32.95
C ASP A 47 22.08 5.65 -33.53
N MET A 48 22.93 6.33 -32.76
CA MET A 48 23.68 7.49 -33.26
C MET A 48 24.65 7.10 -34.37
N MET A 49 25.34 5.97 -34.24
CA MET A 49 26.26 5.48 -35.26
C MET A 49 25.53 5.14 -36.56
N GLU A 50 24.40 4.42 -36.45
CA GLU A 50 23.52 4.10 -37.57
C GLU A 50 23.00 5.34 -38.27
N ALA A 51 22.50 6.33 -37.52
CA ALA A 51 22.02 7.58 -38.06
C ALA A 51 23.13 8.38 -38.77
N THR A 52 24.33 8.38 -38.22
CA THR A 52 25.50 9.07 -38.80
C THR A 52 25.92 8.43 -40.13
N LEU A 53 25.88 7.09 -40.20
CA LEU A 53 26.23 6.33 -41.40
C LEU A 53 25.07 6.18 -42.39
N GLY A 54 23.86 6.62 -42.03
CA GLY A 54 22.65 6.47 -42.85
C GLY A 54 22.16 5.02 -42.99
N VAL A 55 22.53 4.14 -42.06
CA VAL A 55 22.20 2.70 -42.09
C VAL A 55 21.44 2.31 -40.83
N TYR A 56 20.11 2.24 -40.92
CA TYR A 56 19.25 1.97 -39.78
C TYR A 56 18.99 0.47 -39.58
N GLY A 57 19.04 0.01 -38.33
CA GLY A 57 18.66 -1.34 -37.92
C GLY A 57 19.65 -2.44 -38.29
N VAL A 58 20.93 -2.10 -38.48
CA VAL A 58 21.99 -3.03 -38.88
C VAL A 58 22.78 -3.53 -37.66
N LEU A 59 22.94 -2.68 -36.65
CA LEU A 59 23.64 -3.00 -35.42
C LEU A 59 22.75 -3.77 -34.45
N PRO A 60 23.30 -4.79 -33.75
CA PRO A 60 22.55 -5.53 -32.76
C PRO A 60 22.21 -4.64 -31.57
N LYS A 61 20.94 -4.69 -31.15
CA LYS A 61 20.47 -3.99 -29.94
C LYS A 61 20.21 -4.96 -28.81
N TYR A 62 20.61 -4.57 -27.60
CA TYR A 62 20.28 -5.33 -26.41
C TYR A 62 18.78 -5.22 -26.11
N LYS A 63 18.15 -6.34 -25.79
CA LYS A 63 16.80 -6.36 -25.23
C LYS A 63 16.90 -6.04 -23.75
N ILE A 64 16.49 -4.84 -23.41
CA ILE A 64 16.53 -4.37 -22.04
C ILE A 64 15.24 -4.82 -21.40
N ASN A 65 15.34 -5.83 -20.54
CA ASN A 65 14.25 -6.18 -19.67
C ASN A 65 14.08 -4.99 -18.73
N GLN A 66 13.08 -4.16 -19.01
CA GLN A 66 12.64 -3.16 -18.05
C GLN A 66 12.44 -3.91 -16.74
N PRO A 67 13.02 -3.43 -15.61
CA PRO A 67 12.73 -4.05 -14.33
C PRO A 67 11.21 -4.12 -14.28
N ASN A 68 10.66 -5.31 -14.04
CA ASN A 68 9.21 -5.47 -13.88
C ASN A 68 8.83 -4.35 -12.93
N GLN A 69 8.19 -3.32 -13.47
CA GLN A 69 7.59 -2.33 -12.62
C GLN A 69 6.57 -3.19 -11.93
N TYR A 70 6.80 -3.48 -10.64
CA TYR A 70 5.74 -3.94 -9.78
C TYR A 70 4.77 -2.75 -9.61
N ILE A 71 4.25 -2.21 -10.72
CA ILE A 71 2.84 -1.89 -10.81
C ILE A 71 2.22 -3.21 -10.34
N ASN A 72 1.57 -3.19 -9.18
CA ASN A 72 0.71 -4.28 -8.80
C ASN A 72 -0.32 -4.40 -9.93
N THR A 73 0.03 -5.20 -10.95
CA THR A 73 -0.77 -5.51 -12.14
C THR A 73 -1.29 -6.95 -12.01
N GLY A 74 -0.97 -7.63 -10.91
CA GLY A 74 -1.98 -8.48 -10.32
C GLY A 74 -3.19 -7.59 -10.17
N LYS A 75 -4.29 -7.92 -10.86
CA LYS A 75 -5.58 -7.24 -10.80
C LYS A 75 -5.67 -6.61 -9.42
N ILE A 76 -5.44 -5.30 -9.33
CA ILE A 76 -5.91 -4.54 -8.18
C ILE A 76 -7.39 -4.55 -8.44
N SER A 77 -7.99 -5.69 -8.13
CA SER A 77 -9.36 -5.77 -7.82
C SER A 77 -9.38 -4.97 -6.54
N PHE A 78 -9.57 -3.66 -6.69
CA PHE A 78 -10.38 -2.95 -5.72
C PHE A 78 -11.70 -3.71 -5.75
N ASN A 79 -11.76 -4.82 -5.02
CA ASN A 79 -12.94 -5.68 -4.93
C ASN A 79 -14.05 -4.94 -4.21
N ASN A 80 -13.78 -3.70 -3.79
CA ASN A 80 -14.73 -2.91 -3.09
C ASN A 80 -14.53 -1.41 -3.39
N ILE A 81 -13.35 -0.79 -3.29
CA ILE A 81 -13.30 0.69 -3.30
C ILE A 81 -13.12 1.32 -4.70
N ASN A 82 -14.13 2.03 -5.22
CA ASN A 82 -14.02 2.79 -6.48
C ASN A 82 -13.59 4.23 -6.19
N VAL A 83 -12.32 4.57 -6.44
CA VAL A 83 -11.81 5.93 -6.29
C VAL A 83 -11.64 6.56 -7.66
N ASP A 84 -12.60 7.37 -8.09
CA ASP A 84 -12.59 8.07 -9.37
C ASP A 84 -12.20 9.55 -9.18
N ARG A 85 -11.12 9.98 -9.86
CA ARG A 85 -10.50 11.33 -9.92
C ARG A 85 -9.55 11.74 -8.77
N SER A 86 -8.25 11.65 -9.05
CA SER A 86 -7.11 12.44 -8.54
C SER A 86 -7.24 13.17 -7.18
N VAL A 87 -7.29 12.41 -6.08
CA VAL A 87 -6.96 12.87 -4.71
C VAL A 87 -5.74 12.10 -4.16
N ILE A 88 -4.85 11.66 -5.05
CA ILE A 88 -3.74 10.73 -4.71
C ILE A 88 -2.51 11.47 -4.14
N GLY A 89 -2.42 12.80 -4.30
CA GLY A 89 -1.26 13.58 -3.87
C GLY A 89 -1.22 13.96 -2.38
N ALA A 90 -2.32 13.80 -1.64
CA ALA A 90 -2.44 14.35 -0.28
C ALA A 90 -2.98 13.35 0.76
N ILE A 91 -3.61 12.25 0.32
CA ILE A 91 -4.08 11.16 1.18
C ILE A 91 -2.96 10.13 1.33
N ASN A 92 -2.70 9.66 2.56
CA ASN A 92 -1.71 8.59 2.79
C ASN A 92 -2.19 7.26 2.16
N PRO A 93 -1.67 6.84 1.00
CA PRO A 93 -2.18 5.67 0.29
C PRO A 93 -1.84 4.36 1.03
N GLY A 94 -0.91 4.41 1.98
CA GLY A 94 -0.56 3.27 2.83
C GLY A 94 -1.71 2.86 3.74
N GLU A 95 -2.50 3.80 4.25
CA GLU A 95 -3.61 3.50 5.16
C GLU A 95 -4.80 2.90 4.43
N VAL A 96 -5.15 3.43 3.26
CA VAL A 96 -6.19 2.85 2.39
C VAL A 96 -5.84 1.40 2.04
N LYS A 97 -4.58 1.14 1.68
CA LYS A 97 -4.10 -0.22 1.40
C LYS A 97 -4.21 -1.16 2.61
N LYS A 98 -3.93 -0.68 3.82
CA LYS A 98 -4.06 -1.48 5.04
C LYS A 98 -5.53 -1.81 5.34
N ILE A 99 -6.42 -0.83 5.15
CA ILE A 99 -7.88 -1.03 5.28
C ILE A 99 -8.35 -2.12 4.32
N ASP A 100 -7.95 -2.05 3.05
CA ASP A 100 -8.30 -3.06 2.03
C ASP A 100 -7.84 -4.47 2.41
N VAL A 101 -6.57 -4.62 2.81
CA VAL A 101 -6.02 -5.91 3.24
C VAL A 101 -6.76 -6.45 4.48
N ALA A 102 -7.08 -5.57 5.43
CA ALA A 102 -7.84 -5.96 6.61
C ALA A 102 -9.27 -6.41 6.25
N MET A 103 -9.95 -5.69 5.36
CA MET A 103 -11.27 -6.07 4.87
C MET A 103 -11.27 -7.43 4.16
N GLU A 104 -10.23 -7.77 3.39
CA GLU A 104 -10.11 -9.11 2.80
C GLU A 104 -10.03 -10.22 3.87
N GLN A 105 -9.34 -9.98 4.98
CA GLN A 105 -9.26 -10.93 6.09
C GLN A 105 -10.57 -11.04 6.87
N ILE A 106 -11.26 -9.92 7.08
CA ILE A 106 -12.59 -9.86 7.70
C ILE A 106 -13.60 -10.62 6.82
N LYS A 107 -13.53 -10.44 5.50
CA LYS A 107 -14.35 -11.16 4.52
C LYS A 107 -14.16 -12.67 4.60
N LYS A 108 -12.91 -13.13 4.69
CA LYS A 108 -12.59 -14.56 4.87
C LYS A 108 -13.16 -15.14 6.17
N SER A 109 -13.43 -14.29 7.15
CA SER A 109 -14.04 -14.65 8.43
C SER A 109 -15.58 -14.61 8.39
N GLY A 110 -16.19 -14.33 7.22
CA GLY A 110 -17.63 -14.36 6.99
C GLY A 110 -18.39 -13.09 7.36
N ASN A 111 -17.70 -11.99 7.65
CA ASN A 111 -18.33 -10.71 8.04
C ASN A 111 -18.50 -9.77 6.82
N ASP A 112 -19.22 -10.22 5.80
CA ASP A 112 -19.43 -9.44 4.55
C ASP A 112 -20.11 -8.09 4.78
N GLU A 113 -21.07 -8.04 5.72
CA GLU A 113 -21.81 -6.80 6.03
C GLU A 113 -20.90 -5.72 6.64
N LEU A 114 -20.00 -6.11 7.55
CA LEU A 114 -19.00 -5.21 8.12
C LEU A 114 -18.04 -4.70 7.02
N VAL A 115 -17.65 -5.57 6.09
CA VAL A 115 -16.78 -5.19 4.97
C VAL A 115 -17.47 -4.16 4.07
N ALA A 116 -18.75 -4.34 3.76
CA ALA A 116 -19.53 -3.37 3.01
C ALA A 116 -19.65 -2.03 3.75
N ALA A 117 -19.97 -2.06 5.05
CA ALA A 117 -20.09 -0.85 5.86
C ALA A 117 -18.76 -0.09 6.00
N LEU A 118 -17.65 -0.78 6.22
CA LEU A 118 -16.30 -0.18 6.30
C LEU A 118 -15.85 0.42 4.97
N LYS A 119 -16.16 -0.24 3.84
CA LYS A 119 -15.92 0.32 2.51
C LYS A 119 -16.68 1.62 2.33
N ASP A 120 -18.00 1.60 2.53
CA ASP A 120 -18.84 2.78 2.26
C ASP A 120 -18.38 3.96 3.13
N PHE A 121 -18.02 3.69 4.38
CA PHE A 121 -17.46 4.68 5.27
C PHE A 121 -16.12 5.23 4.75
N THR A 122 -15.18 4.35 4.40
CA THR A 122 -13.85 4.74 3.89
C THR A 122 -13.93 5.55 2.60
N GLU A 123 -14.77 5.14 1.65
CA GLU A 123 -15.02 5.87 0.40
C GLU A 123 -15.55 7.28 0.68
N LYS A 124 -16.53 7.40 1.58
CA LYS A 124 -17.09 8.72 1.90
C LYS A 124 -16.14 9.63 2.65
N ILE A 125 -15.20 9.09 3.43
CA ILE A 125 -14.13 9.90 4.03
C ILE A 125 -13.24 10.50 2.93
N ILE A 126 -12.86 9.68 1.94
CA ILE A 126 -12.01 10.10 0.82
C ILE A 126 -12.73 11.18 -0.02
N GLU A 127 -13.99 10.93 -0.35
CA GLU A 127 -14.83 11.81 -1.19
C GLU A 127 -15.31 13.09 -0.49
N SER A 128 -15.32 13.13 0.85
CA SER A 128 -15.87 14.26 1.61
C SER A 128 -15.11 15.55 1.34
N ASN A 129 -15.79 16.62 0.96
CA ASN A 129 -15.19 17.96 0.87
C ASN A 129 -15.32 18.76 2.18
N GLU A 130 -15.98 18.18 3.19
CA GLU A 130 -16.23 18.80 4.49
C GLU A 130 -15.07 18.58 5.46
N LEU A 131 -14.23 17.57 5.20
CA LEU A 131 -13.01 17.29 5.96
C LEU A 131 -11.78 17.97 5.33
N LYS A 132 -10.97 18.60 6.18
CA LYS A 132 -9.62 19.01 5.78
C LYS A 132 -8.74 17.78 5.56
N GLN A 133 -7.67 17.97 4.81
CA GLN A 133 -6.76 16.87 4.47
C GLN A 133 -6.14 16.17 5.69
N GLU A 134 -5.78 16.94 6.70
CA GLU A 134 -5.23 16.43 7.96
C GLU A 134 -6.25 15.54 8.68
N GLU A 135 -7.50 16.01 8.79
CA GLU A 135 -8.60 15.26 9.40
C GLU A 135 -8.93 13.98 8.61
N LYS A 136 -8.90 14.03 7.28
CA LYS A 136 -9.04 12.82 6.44
C LYS A 136 -7.96 11.80 6.74
N ASN A 137 -6.70 12.23 6.78
CA ASN A 137 -5.58 11.33 7.04
C ASN A 137 -5.66 10.73 8.43
N GLU A 138 -5.94 11.53 9.45
CA GLU A 138 -6.13 11.07 10.83
C GLU A 138 -7.29 10.05 10.92
N LEU A 139 -8.43 10.35 10.30
CA LEU A 139 -9.59 9.46 10.32
C LEU A 139 -9.28 8.13 9.60
N LEU A 140 -8.59 8.18 8.45
CA LEU A 140 -8.17 6.98 7.72
C LEU A 140 -7.15 6.14 8.51
N GLU A 141 -6.22 6.77 9.24
CA GLU A 141 -5.30 6.06 10.14
C GLU A 141 -6.05 5.33 11.26
N GLN A 142 -7.05 5.97 11.85
CA GLN A 142 -7.88 5.37 12.89
C GLN A 142 -8.74 4.21 12.35
N VAL A 143 -9.36 4.38 11.18
CA VAL A 143 -10.12 3.33 10.50
C VAL A 143 -9.21 2.15 10.13
N SER A 144 -8.02 2.43 9.60
CA SER A 144 -6.98 1.44 9.30
C SER A 144 -6.58 0.63 10.52
N PHE A 145 -6.38 1.30 11.66
CA PHE A 145 -6.08 0.62 12.91
C PHE A 145 -7.21 -0.31 13.35
N ILE A 146 -8.46 0.18 13.37
CA ILE A 146 -9.62 -0.62 13.79
C ILE A 146 -9.86 -1.80 12.85
N ALA A 147 -9.82 -1.59 11.53
CA ALA A 147 -9.97 -2.65 10.55
C ALA A 147 -8.90 -3.72 10.76
N SER A 148 -7.65 -3.31 10.97
CA SER A 148 -6.53 -4.21 11.26
C SER A 148 -6.74 -4.99 12.56
N GLN A 149 -7.22 -4.36 13.64
CA GLN A 149 -7.56 -5.06 14.88
C GLN A 149 -8.69 -6.06 14.67
N THR A 150 -9.68 -5.72 13.83
CA THR A 150 -10.84 -6.57 13.55
C THR A 150 -10.45 -7.82 12.76
N ALA A 151 -9.45 -7.72 11.89
CA ALA A 151 -8.88 -8.83 11.15
C ALA A 151 -8.05 -9.81 12.00
N LEU A 152 -7.70 -9.45 13.24
CA LEU A 152 -6.93 -10.32 14.14
C LEU A 152 -7.81 -11.34 14.86
N PRO A 153 -7.27 -12.54 15.19
CA PRO A 153 -7.92 -13.45 16.13
C PRO A 153 -8.23 -12.76 17.45
N LYS A 154 -9.37 -13.08 18.08
CA LYS A 154 -9.88 -12.43 19.32
C LYS A 154 -8.81 -12.27 20.42
N GLU A 155 -7.94 -13.26 20.59
CA GLU A 155 -6.87 -13.28 21.59
C GLU A 155 -5.76 -12.23 21.35
N LYS A 156 -5.56 -11.81 20.10
CA LYS A 156 -4.53 -10.85 19.70
C LYS A 156 -5.06 -9.42 19.58
N GLN A 157 -6.37 -9.22 19.76
CA GLN A 157 -7.01 -7.93 19.64
C GLN A 157 -6.72 -7.05 20.85
N LYS A 158 -6.29 -5.81 20.60
CA LYS A 158 -6.03 -4.82 21.66
C LYS A 158 -7.29 -4.03 22.00
N LYS A 159 -8.29 -4.71 22.57
CA LYS A 159 -9.63 -4.14 22.87
C LYS A 159 -9.60 -2.83 23.66
N SER A 160 -8.68 -2.70 24.61
CA SER A 160 -8.51 -1.49 25.44
C SER A 160 -8.11 -0.25 24.63
N ILE A 161 -7.46 -0.43 23.48
CA ILE A 161 -7.01 0.64 22.60
C ILE A 161 -8.09 0.99 21.57
N VAL A 162 -8.88 0.00 21.15
CA VAL A 162 -9.92 0.19 20.12
C VAL A 162 -11.04 1.11 20.60
N LYS A 163 -11.50 0.97 21.84
CA LYS A 163 -12.62 1.79 22.37
C LYS A 163 -12.34 3.30 22.32
N PRO A 164 -11.19 3.81 22.81
CA PRO A 164 -10.83 5.22 22.64
C PRO A 164 -10.84 5.70 21.19
N ILE A 165 -10.33 4.88 20.26
CA ILE A 165 -10.25 5.25 18.85
C ILE A 165 -11.66 5.29 18.23
N MET A 166 -12.53 4.34 18.56
CA MET A 166 -13.93 4.38 18.13
C MET A 166 -14.66 5.65 18.59
N ASN A 167 -14.37 6.12 19.81
CA ASN A 167 -14.94 7.36 20.32
C ASN A 167 -14.38 8.58 19.58
N ASN A 168 -13.07 8.61 19.32
CA ASN A 168 -12.47 9.72 18.58
C ASN A 168 -13.01 9.82 17.14
N ILE A 169 -13.17 8.67 16.44
CA ILE A 169 -13.83 8.65 15.13
C ILE A 169 -15.23 9.25 15.24
N LYS A 170 -16.02 8.84 16.23
CA LYS A 170 -17.38 9.36 16.45
C LYS A 170 -17.37 10.87 16.66
N GLU A 171 -16.43 11.41 17.44
CA GLU A 171 -16.28 12.83 17.68
C GLU A 171 -15.97 13.60 16.41
N ILE A 172 -14.98 13.14 15.62
CA ILE A 172 -14.59 13.77 14.35
C ILE A 172 -15.76 13.78 13.36
N VAL A 173 -16.50 12.67 13.24
CA VAL A 173 -17.61 12.58 12.26
C VAL A 173 -18.92 13.17 12.76
N SER A 174 -19.05 13.50 14.06
CA SER A 174 -20.32 13.93 14.67
C SER A 174 -20.91 15.20 14.04
N THR A 175 -20.06 16.07 13.51
CA THR A 175 -20.44 17.32 12.85
C THR A 175 -20.77 17.14 11.37
N ILE A 176 -20.48 15.97 10.80
CA ILE A 176 -20.65 15.65 9.38
C ILE A 176 -21.74 14.58 9.25
N GLY A 177 -22.98 15.01 8.99
CA GLY A 177 -24.15 14.14 9.03
C GLY A 177 -24.06 12.90 8.15
N THR A 178 -23.44 12.99 6.97
CA THR A 178 -23.25 11.85 6.05
C THR A 178 -22.30 10.80 6.63
N LEU A 179 -21.15 11.23 7.17
CA LEU A 179 -20.16 10.36 7.80
C LEU A 179 -20.67 9.81 9.13
N TYR A 180 -21.37 10.61 9.92
CA TYR A 180 -22.01 10.17 11.16
C TYR A 180 -22.97 9.01 10.92
N ASN A 181 -23.86 9.15 9.93
CA ASN A 181 -24.82 8.10 9.58
C ASN A 181 -24.16 6.80 9.11
N LEU A 182 -23.02 6.87 8.44
CA LEU A 182 -22.26 5.69 8.04
C LEU A 182 -21.52 5.07 9.22
N TRP A 183 -20.97 5.89 10.12
CA TRP A 183 -20.34 5.40 11.34
C TRP A 183 -21.32 4.64 12.24
N GLU A 184 -22.55 5.13 12.39
CA GLU A 184 -23.61 4.45 13.15
C GLU A 184 -24.01 3.09 12.53
N LYS A 185 -23.72 2.84 11.24
CA LYS A 185 -23.85 1.51 10.63
C LYS A 185 -22.66 0.60 10.93
N VAL A 186 -21.45 1.14 11.00
CA VAL A 186 -20.22 0.37 11.28
C VAL A 186 -20.12 0.00 12.76
N LYS A 187 -20.45 0.93 13.65
CA LYS A 187 -20.24 0.83 15.09
C LYS A 187 -20.82 -0.46 15.73
N PRO A 188 -22.05 -0.91 15.44
CA PRO A 188 -22.63 -2.09 16.08
C PRO A 188 -21.84 -3.38 15.81
N PHE A 189 -21.27 -3.53 14.60
CA PHE A 189 -20.44 -4.67 14.26
C PHE A 189 -19.14 -4.67 15.08
N LEU A 190 -18.51 -3.51 15.21
CA LEU A 190 -17.29 -3.35 16.00
C LEU A 190 -17.56 -3.59 17.48
N ASP A 191 -18.67 -3.08 18.02
CA ASP A 191 -19.07 -3.32 19.41
C ASP A 191 -19.24 -4.83 19.68
N ASN A 192 -19.85 -5.58 18.76
CA ASN A 192 -19.98 -7.04 18.90
C ASN A 192 -18.62 -7.76 18.91
N ILE A 193 -17.68 -7.31 18.08
CA ILE A 193 -16.35 -7.93 17.98
C ILE A 193 -15.49 -7.62 19.21
N PHE A 194 -15.55 -6.38 19.69
CA PHE A 194 -14.70 -5.88 20.77
C PHE A 194 -15.37 -5.85 22.15
N SER A 195 -16.59 -6.36 22.28
CA SER A 195 -17.25 -6.59 23.57
C SER A 195 -16.49 -7.57 24.47
#